data_AF-A0A7X3QLJ0-F1
#
_entry.id   AF-A0A7X3QLJ0-F1
#
_cell.length_a   1.000
_cell.length_b   1.000
_cell.length_c   1.000
_cell.angle_alpha   90.00
_cell.angle_beta   90.00
_cell.angle_gamma   90.00
#
_symmetry.space_group_name_H-M   'P 1'
#
loop_
_entity.id
_entity.type
_entity.pdbx_description
1 polymer ?
#
loop_
_entity_poly.entity_id
_entity_poly.type
_entity_poly.pdbx_seq_one_letter_code
_entity_poly.pdbx_strand_id
1 'polypeptide(L)'
;MILSDTSIKKALTEGRLVIDPTPGADEPSPFDRSSVDLRLGPDLRIPKQDLSIILDPSSGSTSTTLETLYDKEEIQPQGYILEPGRLVLGITREAIKLPLPHDMDPGVSGCLAARVEGKSSLARLGLLVHFTAPTIHAGFEGPIALEIMNLGPSKIRLTSGLAICQLILEEVDGVPGSASTPSRFAGQTDPAGTQ
;
A
#
# COMPACT_ATOMS: atom_id res chain seq x y z
N MET A 1 -13.31 -14.44 -3.90
CA MET A 1 -12.40 -15.62 -3.96
C MET A 1 -10.97 -15.11 -3.95
N ILE A 2 -10.04 -15.73 -3.23
CA ILE A 2 -8.61 -15.32 -3.20
C ILE A 2 -7.88 -15.94 -4.39
N LEU A 3 -7.05 -15.15 -5.10
CA LEU A 3 -6.24 -15.63 -6.22
C LEU A 3 -5.00 -16.39 -5.73
N SER A 4 -4.71 -17.54 -6.35
CA SER A 4 -3.43 -18.25 -6.23
C SER A 4 -2.32 -17.52 -6.99
N ASP A 5 -1.05 -17.82 -6.72
CA ASP A 5 0.10 -17.28 -7.45
C ASP A 5 -0.03 -17.42 -8.98
N THR A 6 -0.50 -18.57 -9.46
CA THR A 6 -0.79 -18.83 -10.87
C THR A 6 -1.88 -17.93 -11.42
N SER A 7 -2.93 -17.67 -10.63
CA SER A 7 -4.03 -16.79 -11.00
C SER A 7 -3.60 -15.32 -10.97
N ILE A 8 -2.71 -14.93 -10.06
CA ILE A 8 -2.12 -13.59 -10.01
C ILE A 8 -1.27 -13.36 -11.26
N LYS A 9 -0.39 -14.31 -11.62
CA LYS A 9 0.41 -14.24 -12.85
C LYS A 9 -0.44 -14.16 -14.11
N LYS A 10 -1.54 -14.92 -14.13
CA LYS A 10 -2.54 -14.84 -15.21
C LYS A 10 -3.21 -13.46 -15.26
N ALA A 11 -3.64 -12.92 -14.12
CA ALA A 11 -4.24 -11.59 -14.04
C ALA A 11 -3.28 -10.47 -14.51
N LEU A 12 -1.99 -10.58 -14.20
CA LEU A 12 -0.94 -9.69 -14.74
C LEU A 12 -0.86 -9.77 -16.26
N THR A 13 -0.90 -10.99 -16.82
CA THR A 13 -0.82 -11.22 -18.27
C THR A 13 -2.06 -10.71 -19.01
N GLU A 14 -3.24 -10.86 -18.39
CA GLU A 14 -4.53 -10.44 -18.96
C GLU A 14 -4.83 -8.94 -18.75
N GLY A 15 -3.95 -8.20 -18.05
CA GLY A 15 -4.18 -6.80 -17.73
C GLY A 15 -5.26 -6.57 -16.65
N ARG A 16 -5.71 -7.62 -15.95
CA ARG A 16 -6.64 -7.50 -14.81
C ARG A 16 -5.98 -6.98 -13.53
N LEU A 17 -4.66 -7.01 -13.49
CA LEU A 17 -3.80 -6.48 -12.45
C LEU A 17 -2.59 -5.86 -13.14
N VAL A 18 -2.20 -4.66 -12.73
CA VAL A 18 -0.90 -4.07 -13.10
C VAL A 18 -0.12 -3.79 -11.82
N ILE A 19 1.16 -4.16 -11.82
CA ILE A 19 2.10 -3.85 -10.76
C ILE A 19 3.34 -3.28 -11.45
N ASP A 20 3.70 -2.04 -11.14
CA ASP A 20 4.85 -1.35 -11.70
C ASP A 20 5.80 -0.89 -10.58
N PRO A 21 7.08 -1.30 -10.55
CA PRO A 21 7.75 -2.17 -11.52
C PRO A 21 7.22 -3.61 -11.52
N THR A 22 7.29 -4.25 -12.69
CA THR A 22 6.81 -5.63 -12.87
C THR A 22 7.49 -6.60 -11.89
N PRO A 23 6.72 -7.41 -11.14
CA PRO A 23 7.22 -8.44 -10.24
C PRO A 23 8.25 -9.37 -10.90
N GLY A 24 9.42 -9.52 -10.28
CA GLY A 24 10.49 -10.40 -10.76
C GLY A 24 11.37 -9.84 -11.88
N ALA A 25 11.19 -8.57 -12.28
CA ALA A 25 12.09 -7.91 -13.24
C ALA A 25 13.53 -7.75 -12.68
N ASP A 26 13.66 -7.43 -11.39
CA ASP A 26 14.93 -7.05 -10.78
C ASP A 26 15.39 -7.99 -9.64
N GLU A 27 14.59 -8.98 -9.25
CA GLU A 27 14.75 -9.73 -7.98
C GLU A 27 14.17 -11.17 -8.05
N PRO A 28 14.47 -12.05 -7.06
CA PRO A 28 13.77 -13.33 -6.91
C PRO A 28 12.25 -13.16 -6.91
N SER A 29 11.53 -14.19 -7.37
CA SER A 29 10.07 -14.17 -7.49
C SER A 29 9.39 -13.65 -6.20
N PRO A 30 8.67 -12.51 -6.24
CA PRO A 30 7.96 -11.95 -5.08
C PRO A 30 6.61 -12.64 -4.82
N PHE A 31 6.27 -13.67 -5.60
CA PHE A 31 5.02 -14.41 -5.44
C PHE A 31 5.12 -15.48 -4.34
N ASP A 32 4.16 -15.50 -3.44
CA ASP A 32 3.84 -16.65 -2.58
C ASP A 32 2.53 -17.31 -3.08
N ARG A 33 2.12 -18.43 -2.49
CA ARG A 33 1.01 -19.29 -2.94
C ARG A 33 -0.29 -18.56 -3.26
N SER A 34 -0.58 -17.47 -2.56
CA SER A 34 -1.82 -16.68 -2.72
C SER A 34 -1.60 -15.19 -2.47
N SER A 35 -0.38 -14.70 -2.69
CA SER A 35 -0.04 -13.29 -2.51
C SER A 35 1.16 -12.89 -3.35
N VAL A 36 1.37 -11.58 -3.47
CA VAL A 36 2.57 -10.99 -4.07
C VAL A 36 3.13 -9.94 -3.13
N ASP A 37 4.42 -10.05 -2.82
CA ASP A 37 5.11 -9.10 -1.96
C ASP A 37 5.25 -7.72 -2.63
N LEU A 38 5.09 -6.67 -1.84
CA LEU A 38 5.42 -5.30 -2.22
C LEU A 38 6.54 -4.76 -1.34
N ARG A 39 7.30 -3.84 -1.89
CA ARG A 39 8.48 -3.25 -1.27
C ARG A 39 8.18 -1.87 -0.72
N LEU A 40 8.91 -1.48 0.32
CA LEU A 40 8.88 -0.13 0.87
C LEU A 40 9.55 0.84 -0.11
N GLY A 41 8.88 1.94 -0.45
CA GLY A 41 9.45 3.06 -1.19
C GLY A 41 10.44 3.87 -0.35
N PRO A 42 11.13 4.86 -0.96
CA PRO A 42 12.10 5.68 -0.25
C PRO A 42 11.46 6.73 0.67
N ASP A 43 10.23 7.15 0.38
CA ASP A 43 9.60 8.29 1.06
C ASP A 43 8.82 7.87 2.32
N LEU A 44 9.01 8.66 3.38
CA LEU A 44 8.31 8.57 4.65
C LEU A 44 7.68 9.91 5.04
N ARG A 45 6.72 9.81 5.95
CA ARG A 45 6.17 10.92 6.74
C ARG A 45 6.35 10.62 8.23
N ILE A 46 7.08 11.47 8.92
CA ILE A 46 7.37 11.32 10.36
C ILE A 46 6.53 12.31 11.17
N PRO A 47 5.84 11.88 12.23
CA PRO A 47 5.07 12.80 13.07
C PRO A 47 5.97 13.91 13.64
N LYS A 48 5.55 15.17 13.48
CA LYS A 48 6.18 16.31 14.13
C LYS A 48 6.11 16.15 15.65
N GLN A 49 7.14 16.62 16.33
CA GLN A 49 7.19 16.62 17.78
C GLN A 49 6.49 17.88 18.32
N ASP A 50 6.04 17.82 19.58
CA ASP A 50 5.50 18.97 20.33
C ASP A 50 4.29 19.67 19.69
N LEU A 51 3.45 18.92 18.97
CA LEU A 51 2.19 19.43 18.43
C LEU A 51 1.15 19.63 19.55
N SER A 52 0.60 20.84 19.66
CA SER A 52 -0.54 21.17 20.52
C SER A 52 -1.85 21.22 19.73
N ILE A 53 -2.14 20.15 18.97
CA ILE A 53 -3.29 20.07 18.07
C ILE A 53 -4.28 19.02 18.56
N ILE A 54 -5.56 19.36 18.60
CA ILE A 54 -6.66 18.40 18.81
C ILE A 54 -7.28 18.12 17.45
N LEU A 55 -7.32 16.85 17.06
CA LEU A 55 -7.95 16.41 15.81
C LEU A 55 -9.40 16.03 16.07
N ASP A 56 -10.32 16.63 15.33
CA ASP A 56 -11.71 16.21 15.26
C ASP A 56 -11.94 15.50 13.91
N PRO A 57 -12.05 14.16 13.90
CA PRO A 57 -12.28 13.41 12.66
C PRO A 57 -13.60 13.77 11.96
N SER A 58 -14.54 14.45 12.65
CA SER A 58 -15.82 14.86 12.09
C SER A 58 -15.77 16.21 11.33
N SER A 59 -14.71 17.00 11.51
CA SER A 59 -14.66 18.41 11.05
C SER A 59 -14.21 18.61 9.60
N GLY A 60 -13.89 17.57 8.84
CA GLY A 60 -13.53 17.66 7.41
C GLY A 60 -12.06 17.34 7.07
N SER A 61 -11.55 17.92 5.97
CA SER A 61 -10.44 17.41 5.14
C SER A 61 -9.20 16.87 5.88
N THR A 62 -8.97 15.57 5.74
CA THR A 62 -7.88 14.83 6.38
C THR A 62 -6.50 15.14 5.78
N SER A 63 -6.41 15.52 4.49
CA SER A 63 -5.13 15.71 3.80
C SER A 63 -4.34 16.93 4.29
N THR A 64 -4.98 18.09 4.41
CA THR A 64 -4.36 19.32 4.94
C THR A 64 -3.91 19.15 6.40
N THR A 65 -4.66 18.34 7.16
CA THR A 65 -4.28 17.95 8.52
C THR A 65 -2.99 17.13 8.51
N LEU A 66 -2.85 16.16 7.61
CA LEU A 66 -1.64 15.31 7.55
C LEU A 66 -0.37 16.11 7.21
N GLU A 67 -0.42 17.09 6.32
CA GLU A 67 0.74 17.98 6.05
C GLU A 67 1.17 18.79 7.28
N THR A 68 0.20 19.14 8.13
CA THR A 68 0.48 19.85 9.38
C THR A 68 1.12 18.91 10.40
N LEU A 69 0.69 17.65 10.45
CA LEU A 69 1.11 16.68 11.46
C LEU A 69 2.46 16.01 11.18
N TYR A 70 2.89 15.95 9.92
CA TYR A 70 4.05 15.16 9.51
C TYR A 70 5.11 15.98 8.76
N ASP A 71 6.38 15.65 8.96
CA ASP A 71 7.51 16.09 8.14
C ASP A 71 7.83 15.04 7.08
N LYS A 72 8.37 15.48 5.92
CA LYS A 72 8.89 14.58 4.89
C LYS A 72 10.26 14.04 5.30
N GLU A 73 10.48 12.76 5.10
CA GLU A 73 11.78 12.10 5.27
C GLU A 73 12.03 11.15 4.11
N GLU A 74 13.27 11.06 3.63
CA GLU A 74 13.70 10.04 2.68
C GLU A 74 14.61 9.01 3.37
N ILE A 75 14.34 7.72 3.18
CA ILE A 75 15.14 6.62 3.73
C ILE A 75 16.53 6.62 3.10
N GLN A 76 17.52 7.03 3.89
CA GLN A 76 18.93 7.03 3.52
C GLN A 76 19.50 5.59 3.35
N PRO A 77 20.66 5.41 2.69
CA PRO A 77 21.25 4.09 2.45
C PRO A 77 21.47 3.24 3.72
N GLN A 78 21.76 3.86 4.86
CA GLN A 78 21.90 3.19 6.16
C GLN A 78 20.56 2.73 6.79
N GLY A 79 19.44 3.07 6.16
CA GLY A 79 18.08 2.85 6.63
C GLY A 79 17.59 3.91 7.63
N TYR A 80 16.27 3.95 7.81
CA TYR A 80 15.60 4.73 8.83
C TYR A 80 15.40 3.88 10.09
N ILE A 81 15.64 4.44 11.27
CA ILE A 81 15.48 3.72 12.54
C ILE A 81 14.10 4.04 13.14
N LEU A 82 13.20 3.06 13.10
CA LEU A 82 11.89 3.13 13.71
C LEU A 82 11.97 2.69 15.18
N GLU A 83 11.87 3.65 16.09
CA GLU A 83 11.85 3.41 17.53
C GLU A 83 10.56 2.69 17.98
N PRO A 84 10.60 1.87 19.06
CA PRO A 84 9.41 1.30 19.68
C PRO A 84 8.32 2.34 19.98
N GLY A 85 7.06 1.99 19.71
CA GLY A 85 5.89 2.84 19.95
C GLY A 85 5.74 4.00 18.96
N ARG A 86 6.54 4.07 17.90
CA ARG A 86 6.43 5.13 16.89
C ARG A 86 5.68 4.65 15.66
N LEU A 87 4.85 5.57 15.14
CA LEU A 87 4.17 5.48 13.85
C LEU A 87 4.89 6.39 12.85
N VAL A 88 5.08 5.90 11.64
CA VAL A 88 5.43 6.70 10.45
C VAL A 88 4.49 6.30 9.32
N LEU A 89 4.24 7.20 8.37
CA LEU A 89 3.58 6.81 7.12
C LEU A 89 4.66 6.49 6.09
N GLY A 90 4.49 5.42 5.35
CA GLY A 90 5.30 5.08 4.21
C GLY A 90 4.44 4.85 2.99
N ILE A 91 5.08 4.52 1.87
CA ILE A 91 4.38 4.15 0.64
C ILE A 91 5.10 2.97 -0.02
N THR A 92 4.37 2.14 -0.77
CA THR A 92 5.00 1.06 -1.53
C THR A 92 5.84 1.62 -2.67
N ARG A 93 6.92 0.93 -3.01
CA ARG A 93 7.70 1.20 -4.22
C ARG A 93 6.85 0.93 -5.46
N GLU A 94 6.07 -0.15 -5.43
CA GLU A 94 5.20 -0.51 -6.54
C GLU A 94 3.95 0.35 -6.58
N ALA A 95 3.61 0.82 -7.78
CA ALA A 95 2.28 1.30 -8.12
C ALA A 95 1.41 0.13 -8.58
N ILE A 96 0.17 0.10 -8.11
CA ILE A 96 -0.80 -0.95 -8.39
C ILE A 96 -1.96 -0.35 -9.18
N LYS A 97 -2.40 -1.05 -10.23
CA LYS A 97 -3.66 -0.77 -10.90
C LYS A 97 -4.56 -2.00 -10.82
N LEU A 98 -5.82 -1.79 -10.45
CA LEU A 98 -6.89 -2.79 -10.47
C LEU A 98 -7.95 -2.35 -11.49
N PRO A 99 -7.72 -2.53 -12.80
CA PRO A 99 -8.56 -1.94 -13.83
C PRO A 99 -10.02 -2.38 -13.76
N LEU A 100 -10.91 -1.48 -14.16
CA LEU A 100 -12.32 -1.83 -14.38
C LEU A 100 -12.51 -2.37 -15.81
N PRO A 101 -13.63 -3.03 -16.12
CA PRO A 101 -13.82 -3.67 -17.42
C PRO A 101 -13.74 -2.73 -18.63
N HIS A 102 -14.01 -1.43 -18.44
CA HIS A 102 -13.89 -0.44 -19.51
C HIS A 102 -12.46 0.06 -19.73
N ASP A 103 -11.54 -0.23 -18.80
CA ASP A 103 -10.11 0.11 -18.88
C ASP A 103 -9.26 -1.00 -19.52
N MET A 104 -9.85 -2.19 -19.74
CA MET A 104 -9.15 -3.39 -20.21
C MET A 104 -9.50 -3.72 -21.66
N ASP A 105 -8.66 -4.54 -22.29
CA ASP A 105 -8.87 -4.99 -23.67
C ASP A 105 -10.22 -5.72 -23.85
N PRO A 106 -10.88 -5.57 -25.02
CA PRO A 106 -12.12 -6.28 -25.32
C PRO A 106 -11.98 -7.80 -25.12
N GLY A 107 -12.88 -8.38 -24.31
CA GLY A 107 -12.88 -9.81 -24.00
C GLY A 107 -12.26 -10.15 -22.64
N VAL A 108 -11.56 -9.22 -21.99
CA VAL A 108 -11.18 -9.35 -20.58
C VAL A 108 -12.38 -9.00 -19.71
N SER A 109 -12.66 -9.81 -18.68
CA SER A 109 -13.83 -9.64 -17.82
C SER A 109 -13.49 -9.85 -16.35
N GLY A 110 -14.38 -9.35 -15.48
CA GLY A 110 -14.21 -9.37 -14.02
C GLY A 110 -13.42 -8.17 -13.51
N CYS A 111 -13.51 -7.93 -12.20
CA CYS A 111 -12.75 -6.88 -11.51
C CYS A 111 -12.05 -7.49 -10.30
N LEU A 112 -10.89 -6.93 -9.94
CA LEU A 112 -10.18 -7.34 -8.74
C LEU A 112 -10.26 -6.25 -7.68
N ALA A 113 -10.37 -6.67 -6.42
CA ALA A 113 -10.02 -5.89 -5.25
C ALA A 113 -8.79 -6.53 -4.61
N ALA A 114 -8.17 -5.84 -3.66
CA ALA A 114 -7.05 -6.39 -2.92
C ALA A 114 -7.12 -6.05 -1.44
N ARG A 115 -6.34 -6.79 -0.65
CA ARG A 115 -5.96 -6.41 0.70
C ARG A 115 -4.45 -6.24 0.78
N VAL A 116 -3.99 -5.12 1.33
CA VAL A 116 -2.61 -4.99 1.80
C VAL A 116 -2.50 -5.61 3.17
N GLU A 117 -1.54 -6.52 3.34
CA GLU A 117 -1.33 -7.23 4.60
C GLU A 117 0.14 -7.21 5.01
N GLY A 118 0.38 -7.27 6.31
CA GLY A 118 1.72 -7.48 6.85
C GLY A 118 2.26 -8.88 6.53
N LYS A 119 3.58 -9.03 6.63
CA LYS A 119 4.24 -10.34 6.53
C LYS A 119 4.39 -10.96 7.91
N SER A 120 4.11 -12.26 8.02
CA SER A 120 4.18 -12.97 9.31
C SER A 120 5.57 -12.86 9.98
N SER A 121 6.65 -12.86 9.19
CA SER A 121 8.01 -12.65 9.67
C SER A 121 8.21 -11.29 10.34
N LEU A 122 7.66 -10.23 9.75
CA LEU A 122 7.78 -8.85 10.25
C LEU A 122 6.85 -8.59 11.43
N ALA A 123 5.64 -9.14 11.40
CA ALA A 123 4.69 -9.07 12.51
C ALA A 123 5.28 -9.68 13.80
N ARG A 124 6.07 -10.77 13.69
CA ARG A 124 6.76 -11.39 14.83
C ARG A 124 7.89 -10.53 15.41
N LEU A 125 8.39 -9.54 14.66
CA LEU A 125 9.31 -8.51 15.15
C LEU A 125 8.57 -7.31 15.77
N GLY A 126 7.23 -7.30 15.71
CA GLY A 126 6.38 -6.20 16.16
C GLY A 126 6.11 -5.15 15.09
N LEU A 127 6.44 -5.39 13.81
CA LEU A 127 6.20 -4.43 12.74
C LEU A 127 4.78 -4.57 12.19
N LEU A 128 3.97 -3.53 12.38
CA LEU A 128 2.66 -3.33 11.78
C LEU A 128 2.81 -2.45 10.53
N VAL A 129 2.05 -2.71 9.46
CA VAL A 129 2.16 -1.97 8.17
C VAL A 129 0.85 -1.33 7.71
N HIS A 130 -0.25 -1.66 8.37
CA HIS A 130 -1.55 -0.98 8.27
C HIS A 130 -2.30 -1.18 9.58
N PHE A 131 -3.25 -0.28 9.87
CA PHE A 131 -4.29 -0.57 10.84
C PHE A 131 -5.64 -0.07 10.32
N THR A 132 -6.65 -0.93 10.38
CA THR A 132 -8.07 -0.65 10.08
C THR A 132 -8.49 -0.50 8.61
N ALA A 133 -7.57 -0.19 7.69
CA ALA A 133 -7.91 0.08 6.28
C ALA A 133 -7.10 -0.75 5.26
N PRO A 134 -7.12 -2.10 5.30
CA PRO A 134 -6.34 -2.92 4.37
C PRO A 134 -6.89 -2.95 2.94
N THR A 135 -8.12 -2.48 2.73
CA THR A 135 -8.86 -2.73 1.49
C THR A 135 -8.43 -1.78 0.38
N ILE A 136 -8.11 -2.36 -0.78
CA ILE A 136 -7.82 -1.65 -2.02
C ILE A 136 -8.95 -1.97 -2.99
N HIS A 137 -9.68 -0.94 -3.40
CA HIS A 137 -10.88 -1.10 -4.21
C HIS A 137 -10.56 -1.33 -5.69
N ALA A 138 -11.46 -2.03 -6.39
CA ALA A 138 -11.43 -2.08 -7.84
C ALA A 138 -11.49 -0.67 -8.44
N GLY A 139 -10.73 -0.44 -9.50
CA GLY A 139 -10.48 0.88 -10.08
C GLY A 139 -9.36 1.68 -9.40
N PHE A 140 -8.73 1.16 -8.34
CA PHE A 140 -7.58 1.82 -7.73
C PHE A 140 -6.39 1.88 -8.69
N GLU A 141 -5.70 3.01 -8.68
CA GLU A 141 -4.45 3.25 -9.39
C GLU A 141 -3.50 4.09 -8.53
N GLY A 142 -2.31 3.55 -8.28
CA GLY A 142 -1.23 4.23 -7.57
C GLY A 142 -0.46 3.33 -6.60
N PRO A 143 0.60 3.83 -5.98
CA PRO A 143 1.25 3.17 -4.86
C PRO A 143 0.39 3.19 -3.58
N ILE A 144 0.61 2.22 -2.70
CA ILE A 144 -0.20 2.00 -1.49
C ILE A 144 0.46 2.70 -0.31
N ALA A 145 -0.30 3.56 0.37
CA ALA A 145 0.13 4.16 1.63
C ALA A 145 0.13 3.11 2.75
N LEU A 146 1.10 3.20 3.64
CA LEU A 146 1.32 2.25 4.74
C LEU A 146 1.37 3.00 6.06
N GLU A 147 0.59 2.54 7.05
CA GLU A 147 0.71 3.01 8.43
C GLU A 147 1.68 2.10 9.20
N ILE A 148 2.96 2.46 9.19
CA ILE A 148 4.04 1.61 9.72
C ILE A 148 4.30 1.92 11.20
N MET A 149 4.07 0.94 12.07
CA MET A 149 4.27 1.09 13.51
C MET A 149 5.14 -0.02 14.09
N ASN A 150 6.06 0.36 14.98
CA ASN A 150 6.85 -0.60 15.75
C ASN A 150 6.18 -0.86 17.11
N LEU A 151 5.50 -2.00 17.22
CA LEU A 151 4.93 -2.53 18.45
C LEU A 151 5.90 -3.46 19.22
N GLY A 152 7.09 -3.69 18.68
CA GLY A 152 8.11 -4.55 19.26
C GLY A 152 8.96 -3.83 20.32
N PRO A 153 9.76 -4.58 21.09
CA PRO A 153 10.59 -4.02 22.17
C PRO A 153 11.92 -3.45 21.67
N SER A 154 12.28 -3.64 20.40
CA SER A 154 13.58 -3.27 19.82
C SER A 154 13.41 -2.31 18.65
N LYS A 155 14.45 -1.50 18.38
CA LYS A 155 14.49 -0.63 17.21
C LYS A 155 14.46 -1.47 15.92
N ILE A 156 13.69 -1.04 14.95
CA ILE A 156 13.59 -1.69 13.63
C ILE A 156 14.22 -0.76 12.60
N ARG A 157 15.12 -1.30 11.77
CA ARG A 157 15.65 -0.57 10.62
C ARG A 157 14.75 -0.80 9.41
N LEU A 158 14.19 0.28 8.88
CA LEU A 158 13.47 0.30 7.61
C LEU A 158 14.45 0.66 6.50
N THR A 159 14.49 -0.13 5.43
CA THR A 159 15.30 0.13 4.24
C THR A 159 14.38 0.26 3.03
N SER A 160 14.66 1.22 2.15
CA SER A 160 14.02 1.27 0.84
C SER A 160 14.27 -0.06 0.10
N GLY A 161 13.24 -0.59 -0.55
CA GLY A 161 13.28 -1.91 -1.19
C GLY A 161 12.98 -3.10 -0.28
N LEU A 162 12.81 -2.91 1.04
CA LEU A 162 12.38 -3.99 1.95
C LEU A 162 11.02 -4.54 1.50
N ALA A 163 10.90 -5.85 1.26
CA ALA A 163 9.61 -6.53 1.12
C ALA A 163 8.79 -6.38 2.42
N ILE A 164 7.96 -5.35 2.48
CA ILE A 164 7.37 -4.81 3.71
C ILE A 164 5.96 -5.35 3.95
N CYS A 165 5.21 -5.53 2.86
CA CYS A 165 3.84 -6.01 2.89
C CYS A 165 3.59 -6.97 1.72
N GLN A 166 2.38 -7.52 1.66
CA GLN A 166 1.94 -8.41 0.61
C GLN A 166 0.52 -8.04 0.19
N LEU A 167 0.22 -8.24 -1.09
CA LEU A 167 -1.13 -8.14 -1.63
C LEU A 167 -1.81 -9.49 -1.68
N ILE A 168 -3.02 -9.54 -1.16
CA ILE A 168 -3.96 -10.64 -1.37
C ILE A 168 -5.03 -10.15 -2.33
N LEU A 169 -5.12 -10.77 -3.52
CA LEU A 169 -6.07 -10.35 -4.55
C LEU A 169 -7.36 -11.15 -4.46
N GLU A 170 -8.49 -10.47 -4.68
CA GLU A 170 -9.82 -11.04 -4.59
C GLU A 170 -10.69 -10.68 -5.80
N GLU A 171 -11.43 -11.68 -6.29
CA GLU A 171 -12.48 -11.45 -7.29
C GLU A 171 -13.63 -10.62 -6.71
N VAL A 172 -14.02 -9.57 -7.42
CA VAL A 172 -15.19 -8.72 -7.11
C VAL A 172 -16.39 -9.22 -7.90
N ASP A 173 -17.51 -9.42 -7.21
CA ASP A 173 -18.76 -9.78 -7.85
C ASP A 173 -19.40 -8.55 -8.53
N GLY A 174 -19.71 -8.67 -9.82
CA GLY A 174 -20.21 -7.59 -10.65
C GLY A 174 -19.19 -6.47 -10.93
N VAL A 175 -19.69 -5.39 -11.55
CA VAL A 175 -18.90 -4.18 -11.85
C VAL A 175 -19.33 -3.08 -10.89
N PRO A 176 -18.41 -2.49 -10.10
CA PRO A 176 -18.75 -1.41 -9.17
C PRO A 176 -19.37 -0.20 -9.91
N GLY A 177 -20.64 0.10 -9.63
CA GLY A 177 -21.36 1.22 -10.26
C GLY A 177 -20.94 2.61 -9.76
N SER A 178 -20.24 2.69 -8.62
CA SER A 178 -19.69 3.95 -8.07
C SER A 178 -18.36 4.36 -8.69
N ALA A 179 -17.84 3.60 -9.65
CA ALA A 179 -16.57 3.84 -10.33
C ALA A 179 -16.45 5.21 -11.04
N SER A 180 -17.57 5.88 -11.30
CA SER A 180 -17.59 7.22 -11.90
C SER A 180 -17.11 8.33 -10.96
N THR A 181 -17.01 8.05 -9.65
CA THR A 181 -16.45 8.99 -8.68
C THR A 181 -15.06 8.53 -8.28
N PRO A 182 -14.00 9.31 -8.58
CA PRO A 182 -12.65 8.99 -8.12
C PRO A 182 -12.62 8.82 -6.59
N SER A 183 -11.93 7.79 -6.11
CA SER A 183 -11.70 7.66 -4.67
C SER A 183 -10.93 8.88 -4.15
N ARG A 184 -11.10 9.22 -2.86
CA ARG A 184 -10.43 10.38 -2.23
C ARG A 184 -8.91 10.40 -2.44
N PHE A 185 -8.30 9.22 -2.56
CA PHE A 185 -6.86 9.01 -2.66
C PHE A 185 -6.44 8.44 -4.04
N ALA A 186 -7.31 8.57 -5.05
CA ALA A 186 -6.97 8.12 -6.40
C ALA A 186 -5.73 8.86 -6.92
N GLY A 187 -4.75 8.11 -7.43
CA GLY A 187 -3.51 8.66 -7.96
C GLY A 187 -2.55 9.23 -6.90
N GLN A 188 -2.70 8.87 -5.61
CA GLN A 188 -1.76 9.31 -4.59
C GLN A 188 -0.32 8.91 -4.93
N THR A 189 0.63 9.82 -4.70
CA THR A 189 2.07 9.54 -4.87
C THR A 189 2.86 9.75 -3.57
N ASP A 190 2.18 10.23 -2.53
CA ASP A 190 2.77 10.58 -1.25
C ASP A 190 2.19 9.72 -0.10
N PRO A 191 3.00 9.34 0.91
CA PRO A 191 2.51 8.60 2.07
C PRO A 191 1.32 9.24 2.80
N ALA A 192 1.16 10.57 2.73
CA ALA A 192 0.01 11.28 3.33
C ALA A 192 -1.26 11.28 2.44
N GLY A 193 -1.24 10.60 1.29
CA GLY A 193 -2.38 10.54 0.37
C GLY A 193 -2.63 11.83 -0.42
N THR A 194 -1.63 12.72 -0.50
CA THR A 194 -1.70 13.92 -1.34
C THR A 194 -1.34 13.59 -2.80
N GLN A 195 -2.00 14.28 -3.73
CA GLN A 195 -1.64 14.26 -5.16
C GLN A 195 -0.46 15.19 -5.45
#